data_AF-A0A353ZS20-F1
#
_entry.id   AF-A0A353ZS20-F1
#
_cell.length_a   1.000
_cell.length_b   1.000
_cell.length_c   1.000
_cell.angle_alpha   90.00
_cell.angle_beta   90.00
_cell.angle_gamma   90.00
#
_symmetry.space_group_name_H-M   'P 1'
#
loop_
_entity.id
_entity.type
_entity.pdbx_description
1 polymer ?
#
loop_
_entity_poly.entity_id
_entity_poly.type
_entity_poly.pdbx_seq_one_letter_code
_entity_poly.pdbx_strand_id
1 'polypeptide(L)'
;VLSGITAARQTGIGIGAMSHEQVVQFDESSIFGAPLSASLLHGGGGDQVVVWVLSIVMILAMTASQFITQKQIMAKNMSEEAMASPFMRQQKMMLYILPLVFGVGGINFPIGVLIYWTTTNLWTMGQQFFVIRRMPTPG
;
A
#
# COMPACT_ATOMS: atom_id res chain seq x y z
N VAL A 1 -14.37 5.64 4.28
CA VAL A 1 -14.15 7.10 4.10
C VAL A 1 -14.03 7.44 2.62
N LEU A 2 -13.08 6.87 1.87
CA LEU A 2 -12.89 7.20 0.44
C LEU A 2 -13.99 6.69 -0.50
N SER A 3 -14.63 5.56 -0.19
CA SER A 3 -15.75 5.01 -0.97
C SER A 3 -17.03 5.85 -0.94
N GLY A 4 -17.13 6.82 -0.02
CA GLY A 4 -18.30 7.71 0.12
C GLY A 4 -18.14 9.07 -0.56
N ILE A 5 -16.96 9.36 -1.14
CA ILE A 5 -16.61 10.68 -1.67
C ILE A 5 -17.56 11.13 -2.79
N THR A 6 -17.86 10.24 -3.73
CA THR A 6 -18.77 10.54 -4.84
C THR A 6 -20.20 10.84 -4.36
N ALA A 7 -20.66 10.22 -3.27
CA ALA A 7 -21.96 10.51 -2.67
C ALA A 7 -21.95 11.85 -1.90
N ALA A 8 -20.87 12.18 -1.19
CA ALA A 8 -20.78 13.45 -0.46
C ALA A 8 -20.59 14.67 -1.36
N ARG A 9 -20.00 14.50 -2.55
CA ARG A 9 -20.02 15.51 -3.62
C ARG A 9 -21.46 15.96 -3.92
N GLN A 10 -22.38 15.01 -4.06
CA GLN A 10 -23.76 15.28 -4.46
C GLN A 10 -24.58 15.96 -3.35
N THR A 11 -24.18 15.80 -2.08
CA THR A 11 -24.92 16.34 -0.94
C THR A 11 -24.37 17.68 -0.43
N GLY A 12 -23.23 18.16 -0.94
CA GLY A 12 -22.66 19.44 -0.50
C GLY A 12 -21.93 19.38 0.84
N ILE A 13 -21.68 18.18 1.39
CA ILE A 13 -21.16 17.98 2.75
C ILE A 13 -19.70 17.48 2.68
N GLY A 14 -18.87 17.90 3.63
CA GLY A 14 -17.51 17.34 3.81
C GLY A 14 -17.53 15.88 4.29
N ILE A 15 -16.41 15.16 4.18
CA ILE A 15 -16.26 13.81 4.77
C ILE A 15 -15.06 13.79 5.71
N GLY A 16 -15.29 13.38 6.96
CA GLY A 16 -14.23 13.27 7.95
C GLY A 16 -13.59 14.63 8.22
N ALA A 17 -12.29 14.76 7.93
CA ALA A 17 -11.55 16.02 8.08
C ALA A 17 -11.55 16.89 6.80
N MET A 18 -12.15 16.43 5.70
CA MET A 18 -12.13 17.13 4.41
C MET A 18 -13.31 18.10 4.29
N SER A 19 -13.05 19.34 3.88
CA SER A 19 -14.10 20.30 3.48
C SER A 19 -14.81 19.82 2.20
N HIS A 20 -15.99 20.37 1.92
CA HIS A 20 -16.70 20.04 0.68
C HIS A 20 -15.85 20.32 -0.57
N GLU A 21 -15.14 21.45 -0.62
CA GLU A 21 -14.23 21.77 -1.72
C GLU A 21 -13.12 20.73 -1.88
N GLN A 22 -12.55 20.24 -0.78
CA GLN A 22 -11.53 19.18 -0.82
C GLN A 22 -12.11 17.84 -1.28
N VAL A 23 -13.37 17.54 -0.94
CA VAL A 23 -14.08 16.35 -1.43
C VAL A 23 -14.27 16.42 -2.93
N VAL A 24 -14.69 17.57 -3.47
CA VAL A 24 -14.83 17.79 -4.91
C VAL A 24 -13.48 17.68 -5.61
N GLN A 25 -12.45 18.35 -5.09
CA GLN A 25 -11.09 18.28 -5.65
C GLN A 25 -10.53 16.85 -5.68
N PHE A 26 -10.79 16.06 -4.63
CA PHE A 26 -10.35 14.67 -4.58
C PHE A 26 -11.13 13.79 -5.56
N ASP A 27 -12.45 13.98 -5.69
CA ASP A 27 -13.28 13.23 -6.64
C ASP A 27 -12.84 13.46 -8.09
N GLU A 28 -12.41 14.66 -8.43
CA GLU A 28 -11.89 15.02 -9.76
C GLU A 28 -10.43 14.64 -9.99
N SER A 29 -9.71 14.22 -8.95
CA SER A 29 -8.30 13.86 -9.05
C SER A 29 -8.09 12.51 -9.72
N SER A 30 -7.12 12.44 -10.63
CA SER A 30 -6.78 11.22 -11.36
C SER A 30 -5.26 11.08 -11.56
N ILE A 31 -4.82 9.84 -11.77
CA ILE A 31 -3.46 9.51 -12.16
C ILE A 31 -3.51 8.73 -13.45
N PHE A 32 -2.84 9.25 -14.49
CA PHE A 32 -2.89 8.69 -15.85
C PHE A 32 -4.33 8.50 -16.38
N GLY A 33 -5.29 9.33 -15.92
CA GLY A 33 -6.70 9.23 -16.28
C GLY A 33 -7.52 8.24 -15.45
N ALA A 34 -6.92 7.55 -14.47
CA ALA A 34 -7.63 6.73 -13.51
C ALA A 34 -8.01 7.55 -12.25
N PRO A 35 -9.30 7.70 -11.93
CA PRO A 35 -9.74 8.42 -10.73
C PRO A 35 -9.19 7.79 -9.44
N LEU A 36 -8.75 8.60 -8.48
CA LEU A 36 -8.18 8.07 -7.23
C LEU A 36 -9.19 7.30 -6.37
N SER A 37 -10.48 7.58 -6.54
CA SER A 37 -11.60 6.89 -5.88
C SER A 37 -11.96 5.54 -6.53
N ALA A 38 -11.51 5.28 -7.77
CA ALA A 38 -11.82 4.06 -8.49
C ALA A 38 -11.13 2.83 -7.86
N SER A 39 -11.76 1.66 -8.01
CA SER A 39 -11.23 0.36 -7.59
C SER A 39 -11.36 -0.65 -8.74
N LEU A 40 -10.74 -1.85 -8.61
CA LEU A 40 -10.83 -2.89 -9.64
C LEU A 40 -12.28 -3.30 -9.93
N LEU A 41 -13.12 -3.39 -8.89
CA LEU A 41 -14.50 -3.88 -8.99
C LEU A 41 -15.54 -2.77 -9.15
N HIS A 42 -15.23 -1.53 -8.77
CA HIS A 42 -16.13 -0.39 -8.88
C HIS A 42 -15.41 0.75 -9.62
N GLY A 43 -15.67 0.84 -10.93
CA GLY A 43 -15.07 1.83 -11.84
C GLY A 43 -15.70 3.20 -11.66
N GLY A 44 -14.98 4.11 -10.99
CA GLY A 44 -15.41 5.48 -10.67
C GLY A 44 -15.36 6.48 -11.84
N GLY A 45 -15.63 6.06 -13.08
CA GLY A 45 -15.73 6.98 -14.23
C GLY A 45 -14.42 7.31 -14.96
N GLY A 46 -13.55 6.32 -15.22
CA GLY A 46 -12.34 6.46 -16.03
C GLY A 46 -12.04 5.22 -16.89
N ASP A 47 -10.88 5.17 -17.56
CA ASP A 47 -10.47 3.99 -18.32
C ASP A 47 -10.21 2.80 -17.38
N GLN A 48 -11.12 1.81 -17.44
CA GLN A 48 -11.09 0.62 -16.60
C GLN A 48 -9.80 -0.18 -16.76
N VAL A 49 -9.20 -0.19 -17.96
CA VAL A 49 -7.95 -0.89 -18.22
C VAL A 49 -6.80 -0.22 -17.46
N VAL A 50 -6.76 1.12 -17.45
CA VAL A 50 -5.74 1.87 -16.70
C VAL A 50 -5.88 1.61 -15.20
N VAL A 51 -7.11 1.62 -14.67
CA VAL A 51 -7.40 1.30 -13.25
C VAL A 51 -6.87 -0.08 -12.87
N TRP A 52 -7.12 -1.08 -13.72
CA TRP A 52 -6.67 -2.45 -13.50
C TRP A 52 -5.15 -2.57 -13.54
N VAL A 53 -4.52 -2.03 -14.60
CA VAL A 53 -3.06 -2.09 -14.77
C VAL A 53 -2.36 -1.43 -13.59
N LEU A 54 -2.76 -0.20 -13.21
CA LEU A 54 -2.15 0.51 -12.09
C LEU A 54 -2.30 -0.26 -10.78
N SER A 55 -3.50 -0.75 -10.48
CA SER A 55 -3.77 -1.45 -9.23
C SER A 55 -2.99 -2.77 -9.12
N ILE A 56 -2.92 -3.56 -10.19
CA ILE A 56 -2.15 -4.81 -10.23
C ILE A 56 -0.66 -4.52 -10.04
N VAL A 57 -0.13 -3.53 -10.77
CA VAL A 57 1.28 -3.13 -10.66
C VAL A 57 1.60 -2.68 -9.23
N MET A 58 0.73 -1.89 -8.59
CA MET A 58 0.91 -1.44 -7.21
C MET A 58 0.88 -2.59 -6.21
N ILE A 59 -0.07 -3.52 -6.33
CA ILE A 59 -0.14 -4.71 -5.45
C ILE A 59 1.14 -5.55 -5.57
N LEU A 60 1.63 -5.76 -6.79
CA LEU A 60 2.87 -6.48 -7.03
C LEU A 60 4.08 -5.72 -6.46
N ALA A 61 4.17 -4.41 -6.68
CA ALA A 61 5.27 -3.57 -6.17
C ALA A 61 5.30 -3.53 -4.64
N MET A 62 4.14 -3.36 -4.01
CA MET A 62 3.96 -3.43 -2.56
C MET A 62 4.40 -4.79 -2.00
N THR A 63 3.92 -5.88 -2.60
CA THR A 63 4.29 -7.25 -2.20
C THR A 63 5.79 -7.49 -2.33
N ALA A 64 6.38 -7.10 -3.47
CA ALA A 64 7.80 -7.27 -3.73
C ALA A 64 8.66 -6.44 -2.77
N SER A 65 8.33 -5.16 -2.56
CA SER A 65 9.06 -4.28 -1.64
C SER A 65 9.00 -4.76 -0.20
N GLN A 66 7.84 -5.27 0.25
CA GLN A 66 7.72 -5.89 1.57
C GLN A 66 8.60 -7.14 1.69
N PHE A 67 8.60 -8.01 0.68
CA PHE A 67 9.45 -9.21 0.67
C PHE A 67 10.94 -8.86 0.70
N ILE A 68 11.36 -7.88 -0.10
CA ILE A 68 12.74 -7.38 -0.12
C ILE A 68 13.13 -6.82 1.24
N THR A 69 12.26 -6.02 1.86
CA THR A 69 12.49 -5.44 3.19
C THR A 69 12.66 -6.53 4.26
N GLN A 70 11.83 -7.58 4.23
CA GLN A 70 11.99 -8.71 5.16
C GLN A 70 13.32 -9.43 4.96
N LYS A 71 13.71 -9.68 3.70
CA LYS A 71 14.99 -10.32 3.40
C LYS A 71 16.17 -9.47 3.87
N GLN A 72 16.08 -8.14 3.73
CA GLN A 72 17.09 -7.20 4.23
C GLN A 72 17.25 -7.31 5.76
N ILE A 73 16.15 -7.38 6.50
CA ILE A 73 16.16 -7.55 7.97
C ILE A 73 16.82 -8.88 8.36
N MET A 74 16.45 -9.97 7.69
CA MET A 74 16.96 -11.32 7.99
C MET A 74 18.42 -11.55 7.55
N ALA A 75 18.96 -10.72 6.66
CA ALA A 75 20.34 -10.83 6.19
C ALA A 75 21.38 -10.32 7.22
N LYS A 76 20.94 -9.74 8.34
CA LYS A 76 21.84 -9.38 9.44
C LYS A 76 22.33 -10.64 10.16
N ASN A 77 23.52 -10.58 10.75
CA ASN A 77 24.05 -11.61 11.67
C ASN A 77 23.20 -11.67 12.94
N MET A 78 22.02 -12.28 12.86
CA MET A 78 21.19 -12.62 13.99
C MET A 78 21.66 -13.98 14.53
N SER A 79 21.74 -14.13 15.85
CA SER A 79 22.02 -15.45 16.44
C SER A 79 20.93 -16.45 16.07
N GLU A 80 21.27 -17.74 16.06
CA GLU A 80 20.29 -18.81 15.79
C GLU A 80 19.11 -18.76 16.77
N GLU A 81 19.36 -18.39 18.03
CA GLU A 81 18.32 -18.18 19.06
C GLU A 81 17.35 -17.04 18.70
N ALA A 82 17.87 -15.92 18.17
CA ALA A 82 17.02 -14.79 17.76
C ALA A 82 16.15 -15.16 16.53
N MET A 83 16.70 -15.95 15.61
CA MET A 83 15.97 -16.47 14.44
C MET A 83 14.90 -17.51 14.82
N ALA A 84 15.14 -18.29 15.88
CA ALA A 84 14.20 -19.28 16.39
C ALA A 84 13.07 -18.68 17.24
N SER A 85 13.18 -17.40 17.60
CA SER A 85 12.23 -16.71 18.50
C SER A 85 10.79 -16.73 17.98
N PRO A 86 9.78 -16.76 18.88
CA PRO A 86 8.36 -16.67 18.49
C PRO A 86 8.05 -15.43 17.65
N PHE A 87 8.72 -14.31 17.94
CA PHE A 87 8.61 -13.07 17.18
C PHE A 87 9.00 -13.26 15.72
N MET A 88 10.15 -13.90 15.44
CA MET A 88 10.57 -14.12 14.05
C MET A 88 9.68 -15.10 13.28
N ARG A 89 9.11 -16.09 13.97
CA ARG A 89 8.11 -16.99 13.37
C ARG A 89 6.85 -16.22 12.97
N GLN A 90 6.36 -15.33 13.84
CA GLN A 90 5.22 -14.46 13.53
C GLN A 90 5.53 -13.54 12.35
N GLN A 91 6.71 -12.93 12.33
CA GLN A 91 7.14 -12.05 11.23
C GLN A 91 7.18 -12.79 9.88
N LYS A 92 7.74 -14.00 9.87
CA LYS A 92 7.78 -14.87 8.69
C LYS A 92 6.38 -15.29 8.24
N MET A 93 5.48 -15.59 9.16
CA MET A 93 4.09 -15.93 8.83
C MET A 93 3.36 -14.75 8.19
N MET A 94 3.48 -13.54 8.79
CA MET A 94 2.87 -12.33 8.24
C MET A 94 3.36 -12.01 6.83
N LEU A 95 4.62 -12.31 6.51
CA LEU A 95 5.18 -12.12 5.17
C LEU A 95 4.42 -12.91 4.09
N TYR A 96 3.88 -14.09 4.40
CA TYR A 96 3.11 -14.89 3.43
C TYR A 96 1.61 -14.61 3.46
N ILE A 97 1.08 -14.23 4.63
CA ILE A 97 -0.34 -13.90 4.77
C ILE A 97 -0.66 -12.56 4.11
N LEU A 98 0.17 -11.53 4.32
CA LEU A 98 -0.10 -10.19 3.79
C LEU A 98 -0.26 -10.14 2.26
N PRO A 99 0.59 -10.80 1.45
CA PRO A 99 0.39 -10.88 0.00
C PRO A 99 -0.94 -11.52 -0.40
N LEU A 100 -1.40 -12.53 0.34
CA LEU A 100 -2.70 -13.15 0.07
C LEU A 100 -3.85 -12.19 0.40
N VAL A 101 -3.77 -11.50 1.53
CA VAL A 101 -4.74 -10.47 1.93
C VAL A 101 -4.79 -9.35 0.90
N PHE A 102 -3.65 -8.87 0.40
CA PHE A 102 -3.61 -7.85 -0.64
C PHE A 102 -4.01 -8.38 -2.03
N GLY A 103 -3.70 -9.63 -2.36
CA GLY A 103 -4.11 -10.23 -3.63
C GLY A 103 -5.63 -10.40 -3.73
N VAL A 104 -6.27 -10.87 -2.66
CA VAL A 104 -7.73 -11.11 -2.62
C VAL A 104 -8.49 -9.85 -2.24
N GLY A 105 -8.02 -9.10 -1.23
CA GLY A 105 -8.69 -7.90 -0.72
C GLY A 105 -8.37 -6.64 -1.52
N GLY A 106 -7.18 -6.56 -2.13
CA GLY A 106 -6.70 -5.36 -2.84
C GLY A 106 -7.56 -4.92 -4.01
N ILE A 107 -8.30 -5.87 -4.61
CA ILE A 107 -9.24 -5.57 -5.71
C ILE A 107 -10.40 -4.66 -5.28
N ASN A 108 -10.69 -4.58 -3.98
CA ASN A 108 -11.74 -3.73 -3.43
C ASN A 108 -11.24 -2.36 -2.96
N PHE A 109 -9.92 -2.15 -2.92
CA PHE A 109 -9.36 -0.90 -2.40
C PHE A 109 -9.30 0.18 -3.49
N PRO A 110 -9.62 1.44 -3.15
CA PRO A 110 -9.43 2.55 -4.07
C PRO A 110 -7.96 2.74 -4.44
N ILE A 111 -7.71 3.21 -5.67
CA ILE A 111 -6.36 3.49 -6.18
C ILE A 111 -5.57 4.39 -5.22
N GLY A 112 -6.19 5.43 -4.67
CA GLY A 112 -5.55 6.34 -3.71
C GLY A 112 -4.96 5.61 -2.50
N VAL A 113 -5.63 4.55 -2.02
CA VAL A 113 -5.14 3.72 -0.89
C VAL A 113 -3.96 2.86 -1.32
N LEU A 114 -4.04 2.23 -2.50
CA LEU A 114 -2.96 1.41 -3.04
C LEU A 114 -1.69 2.24 -3.27
N ILE A 115 -1.82 3.48 -3.74
CA ILE A 115 -0.70 4.42 -3.89
C ILE A 115 -0.05 4.70 -2.54
N TYR A 116 -0.87 5.03 -1.53
CA TYR A 116 -0.38 5.35 -0.20
C TYR A 116 0.44 4.19 0.39
N TRP A 117 -0.09 2.96 0.35
CA TRP A 117 0.63 1.81 0.89
C TRP A 117 1.87 1.46 0.09
N THR A 118 1.78 1.45 -1.25
CA THR A 118 2.93 1.15 -2.11
C THR A 118 4.07 2.14 -1.88
N THR A 119 3.75 3.43 -1.84
CA THR A 119 4.73 4.50 -1.58
C THR A 119 5.35 4.35 -0.20
N THR A 120 4.54 4.05 0.83
CA THR A 120 5.03 3.84 2.19
C THR A 120 5.97 2.63 2.28
N ASN A 121 5.63 1.53 1.59
CA ASN A 121 6.46 0.32 1.56
C ASN A 121 7.79 0.54 0.83
N LEU A 122 7.77 1.22 -0.32
CA LEU A 122 8.98 1.59 -1.05
C LEU A 122 9.88 2.53 -0.23
N TRP A 123 9.30 3.52 0.44
CA TRP A 123 10.04 4.40 1.33
C TRP A 123 10.68 3.62 2.48
N THR A 124 9.91 2.74 3.13
CA THR A 124 10.40 1.91 4.23
C THR A 124 11.54 1.00 3.76
N MET A 125 11.40 0.37 2.60
CA MET A 125 12.45 -0.43 1.98
C MET A 125 13.71 0.38 1.74
N GLY A 126 13.58 1.60 1.20
CA GLY A 126 14.71 2.51 0.98
C GLY A 126 15.40 2.92 2.27
N GLN A 127 14.62 3.27 3.31
CA GLN A 127 15.14 3.59 4.63
C GLN A 127 15.90 2.39 5.22
N GLN A 128 15.30 1.21 5.22
CA GLN A 128 15.92 -0.01 5.74
C GLN A 128 17.20 -0.33 4.99
N PHE A 129 17.18 -0.27 3.65
CA PHE A 129 18.37 -0.46 2.84
C PHE A 129 19.52 0.48 3.23
N PHE A 130 19.23 1.77 3.43
CA PHE A 130 20.21 2.76 3.84
C PHE A 130 20.75 2.48 5.26
N VAL A 131 19.84 2.25 6.22
CA VAL A 131 20.19 2.00 7.63
C VAL A 131 21.07 0.76 7.77
N ILE A 132 20.70 -0.35 7.15
CA ILE A 132 21.45 -1.61 7.26
C ILE A 132 22.86 -1.47 6.69
N ARG A 133 23.02 -0.69 5.62
CA ARG A 133 24.33 -0.49 4.98
C ARG A 133 25.22 0.52 5.70
N ARG A 134 24.64 1.48 6.43
CA ARG A 134 25.38 2.58 7.09
C ARG A 134 25.52 2.42 8.61
N MET A 135 24.71 1.57 9.22
CA MET A 135 24.76 1.23 10.64
C MET A 135 24.90 -0.29 10.78
N PRO A 136 26.11 -0.85 10.53
CA PRO A 136 26.36 -2.25 10.77
C PRO A 136 26.12 -2.53 12.25
N THR A 137 25.29 -3.54 12.55
CA THR A 137 25.08 -3.97 13.92
C THR A 137 26.41 -4.48 14.47
N PRO A 138 26.94 -3.96 15.59
CA PRO A 138 28.07 -4.59 16.26
C PRO A 138 27.69 -6.04 16.54
N GLY A 139 28.53 -6.99 16.11
CA GLY A 139 28.41 -8.39 16.51
C GLY A 139 28.63 -8.55 17.99
#